data_AF-A0A0G0Z3F8-F1
#
_entry.id   AF-A0A0G0Z3F8-F1
#
_cell.length_a   1.000
_cell.length_b   1.000
_cell.length_c   1.000
_cell.angle_alpha   90.00
_cell.angle_beta   90.00
_cell.angle_gamma   90.00
#
_symmetry.space_group_name_H-M   'P 1'
#
loop_
_entity.id
_entity.type
_entity.pdbx_description
1 polymer ?
#
loop_
_entity_poly.entity_id
_entity_poly.type
_entity_poly.pdbx_seq_one_letter_code
_entity_poly.pdbx_strand_id
1 'polypeptide(L)'
;MKLFSAKVRSFLLSLIWVVTLIHFLKDITQDILRIPTIFDVFGNIQEDLSHLPYWIQLLIFSAGIGSVLAEIFLLISIPIIKHRRESSTLEKWVVGVVIFMLIYFPIVILLDPRF
;
A
#
# COMPACT_ATOMS: atom_id res chain seq x y z
N MET A 1 -11.60 -21.31 -8.34
CA MET A 1 -11.12 -20.92 -9.68
C MET A 1 -9.62 -20.66 -9.63
N LYS A 2 -8.78 -21.46 -10.33
CA LYS A 2 -7.37 -21.12 -10.54
C LYS A 2 -7.28 -20.17 -11.75
N LEU A 3 -7.56 -18.89 -11.53
CA LEU A 3 -7.59 -17.87 -12.59
C LEU A 3 -6.21 -17.55 -13.17
N PHE A 4 -5.12 -17.92 -12.48
CA PHE A 4 -3.75 -17.61 -12.90
C PHE A 4 -2.83 -18.82 -12.80
N SER A 5 -1.89 -18.93 -13.75
CA SER A 5 -0.82 -19.93 -13.65
C SER A 5 0.08 -19.62 -12.45
N ALA A 6 0.76 -20.65 -11.90
CA ALA A 6 1.68 -20.47 -10.77
C ALA A 6 2.80 -19.44 -11.07
N LYS A 7 3.22 -19.34 -12.34
CA LYS A 7 4.19 -18.34 -12.80
C LYS A 7 3.62 -16.92 -12.72
N VAL A 8 2.41 -16.71 -13.23
CA VAL A 8 1.75 -15.39 -13.21
C VAL A 8 1.47 -14.94 -11.77
N ARG A 9 0.98 -15.85 -10.92
CA ARG A 9 0.79 -15.59 -9.49
C ARG A 9 2.09 -15.15 -8.80
N SER A 10 3.18 -15.89 -9.00
CA SER A 10 4.48 -15.55 -8.41
C SER A 10 5.01 -14.20 -8.91
N PHE A 11 4.84 -13.92 -10.20
CA PHE A 11 5.21 -12.64 -10.80
C PHE A 11 4.41 -11.47 -10.19
N LEU A 12 3.08 -11.57 -10.13
CA LEU A 12 2.21 -10.54 -9.55
C LEU A 12 2.54 -10.28 -8.08
N LEU A 13 2.69 -11.33 -7.27
CA LEU A 13 3.11 -11.20 -5.87
C LEU A 13 4.47 -10.50 -5.76
N SER A 14 5.43 -10.84 -6.62
CA SER A 14 6.74 -10.18 -6.62
C SER A 14 6.63 -8.70 -6.99
N LEU A 15 5.80 -8.37 -8.00
CA LEU A 15 5.57 -7.00 -8.41
C LEU A 15 4.94 -6.17 -7.28
N ILE A 16 3.88 -6.69 -6.65
CA ILE A 16 3.22 -6.05 -5.50
C ILE A 16 4.23 -5.83 -4.37
N TRP A 17 5.05 -6.83 -4.06
CA TRP A 17 6.05 -6.72 -3.00
C TRP A 17 7.10 -5.65 -3.30
N VAL A 18 7.62 -5.59 -4.53
CA VAL A 18 8.60 -4.56 -4.92
C VAL A 18 7.99 -3.16 -4.85
N VAL A 19 6.78 -2.98 -5.35
CA VAL A 19 6.07 -1.69 -5.28
C VAL A 19 5.85 -1.28 -3.82
N THR A 20 5.36 -2.21 -2.98
CA THR A 20 5.17 -1.97 -1.54
C THR A 20 6.48 -1.61 -0.87
N LEU A 21 7.59 -2.29 -1.20
CA LEU A 21 8.90 -2.00 -0.63
C LEU A 21 9.39 -0.60 -1.01
N ILE A 22 9.26 -0.22 -2.28
CA ILE A 22 9.65 1.12 -2.74
C ILE A 22 8.82 2.19 -2.03
N HIS A 23 7.50 1.99 -1.92
CA HIS A 23 6.61 2.90 -1.21
C HIS A 23 6.98 3.04 0.28
N PHE A 24 7.12 1.92 0.98
CA PHE A 24 7.49 1.90 2.39
C PHE A 24 8.85 2.56 2.65
N LEU A 25 9.83 2.32 1.78
CA LEU A 25 11.14 2.97 1.87
C LEU A 25 11.05 4.48 1.59
N LYS A 26 10.20 4.90 0.64
CA LYS A 26 9.92 6.32 0.39
C LYS A 26 9.36 6.97 1.65
N ASP A 27 8.35 6.40 2.28
CA ASP A 27 7.72 6.98 3.48
C ASP A 27 8.70 7.04 4.67
N ILE A 28 9.50 5.99 4.90
CA ILE A 28 10.55 6.04 5.92
C ILE A 28 11.58 7.14 5.63
N THR A 29 12.04 7.24 4.38
CA THR A 29 13.09 8.20 4.03
C THR A 29 12.59 9.64 4.07
N GLN A 30 11.37 9.90 3.58
CA GLN A 30 10.78 11.23 3.51
C GLN A 30 10.19 11.68 4.85
N ASP A 31 9.36 10.86 5.49
CA ASP A 31 8.58 11.29 6.65
C ASP A 31 9.34 11.10 7.97
N ILE A 32 10.10 10.02 8.10
CA ILE A 32 10.85 9.72 9.34
C ILE A 32 12.25 10.35 9.29
N LEU A 33 13.01 10.06 8.23
CA LEU A 33 14.41 10.45 8.14
C LEU A 33 14.62 11.85 7.53
N ARG A 34 13.60 12.41 6.86
CA ARG A 34 13.64 13.70 6.16
C ARG A 34 14.82 13.81 5.18
N ILE A 35 15.19 12.68 4.57
CA ILE A 35 16.27 12.62 3.58
C ILE A 35 15.66 12.93 2.22
N PRO A 36 16.18 13.93 1.48
CA PRO A 36 15.72 14.17 0.13
C PRO A 36 16.11 12.99 -0.77
N THR A 37 15.15 12.40 -1.45
CA THR A 37 15.35 11.25 -2.32
C THR A 37 14.93 11.54 -3.76
N ILE A 38 15.39 10.74 -4.72
CA ILE A 38 14.89 10.81 -6.11
C ILE A 38 13.36 10.59 -6.16
N PHE A 39 12.80 9.92 -5.15
CA PHE A 39 11.36 9.72 -5.01
C PHE A 39 10.59 10.98 -4.59
N ASP A 40 11.28 12.06 -4.22
CA ASP A 40 10.66 13.36 -3.94
C ASP A 40 10.02 13.97 -5.20
N VAL A 41 10.47 13.55 -6.39
CA VAL A 41 9.86 13.92 -7.68
C VAL A 41 8.42 13.42 -7.79
N PHE A 42 8.09 12.32 -7.11
CA PHE A 42 6.71 11.81 -7.02
C PHE A 42 5.87 12.53 -5.95
N GLY A 43 6.47 13.49 -5.22
CA GLY A 43 5.83 14.27 -4.19
C GLY A 43 5.57 13.51 -2.89
N ASN A 44 5.65 14.22 -1.77
CA ASN A 44 4.98 13.77 -0.55
C ASN A 44 3.51 14.17 -0.68
N ILE A 45 2.59 13.21 -0.74
CA ILE A 45 1.14 13.48 -0.89
C ILE A 45 0.68 14.24 0.36
N GLN A 46 0.12 15.43 0.16
CA GLN A 46 -0.40 16.27 1.25
C GLN A 46 -1.91 16.38 1.08
N GLU A 47 -2.63 15.40 1.64
CA GLU A 47 -4.08 15.38 1.67
C GLU A 47 -4.64 16.59 2.44
N ASP A 48 -5.48 17.40 1.79
CA ASP A 48 -6.22 18.49 2.43
C ASP A 48 -7.61 17.99 2.84
N LEU A 49 -7.73 17.67 4.13
CA LEU A 49 -8.96 17.17 4.73
C LEU A 49 -9.88 18.29 5.24
N SER A 50 -9.46 19.56 5.16
CA SER A 50 -10.14 20.69 5.82
C SER A 50 -11.59 20.90 5.36
N HIS A 51 -11.88 20.51 4.11
CA HIS A 51 -13.20 20.64 3.50
C HIS A 51 -14.16 19.48 3.83
N LEU A 52 -13.68 18.42 4.48
CA LEU A 52 -14.47 17.22 4.75
C LEU A 52 -15.11 17.25 6.14
N PRO A 53 -16.28 16.60 6.34
CA PRO A 53 -16.84 16.36 7.67
C PRO A 53 -15.86 15.62 8.59
N TYR A 54 -15.85 15.95 9.88
CA TYR A 54 -14.92 15.39 10.87
C TYR A 54 -14.86 13.84 10.89
N TRP A 55 -16.00 13.17 10.73
CA TRP A 55 -16.04 11.70 10.70
C TRP A 55 -15.32 11.11 9.48
N ILE A 56 -15.32 11.81 8.33
CA ILE A 56 -14.54 11.42 7.15
C ILE A 56 -13.05 11.67 7.40
N GLN A 57 -12.70 12.81 7.99
CA GLN A 57 -11.32 13.11 8.34
C GLN A 57 -10.74 12.02 9.26
N LEU A 58 -11.49 11.63 10.29
CA LEU A 58 -11.08 10.57 11.23
C LEU A 58 -10.92 9.22 10.52
N LEU A 59 -11.82 8.91 9.58
CA LEU A 59 -11.77 7.68 8.80
C LEU A 59 -10.52 7.64 7.90
N ILE A 60 -10.22 8.73 7.20
CA ILE A 60 -9.04 8.83 6.33
C ILE A 60 -7.76 8.75 7.16
N PHE A 61 -7.68 9.52 8.26
CA PHE A 61 -6.52 9.49 9.14
C PHE A 61 -6.28 8.09 9.73
N SER A 62 -7.34 7.41 10.19
CA SER A 62 -7.23 6.04 10.71
C SER A 62 -6.83 5.04 9.61
N ALA A 63 -7.32 5.25 8.38
CA ALA A 63 -6.95 4.44 7.24
C ALA A 63 -5.48 4.66 6.83
N GLY A 64 -4.92 5.86 7.00
CA GLY A 64 -3.48 6.13 6.81
C GLY A 64 -2.59 5.42 7.82
N ILE A 65 -2.98 5.37 9.09
CA ILE A 65 -2.29 4.51 10.06
C ILE A 65 -2.41 3.03 9.65
N GLY A 66 -3.59 2.64 9.18
CA GLY A 66 -3.86 1.31 8.65
C GLY A 66 -3.02 0.95 7.42
N SER A 67 -2.72 1.91 6.54
CA SER A 67 -1.93 1.68 5.33
C SER A 67 -0.49 1.35 5.67
N VAL A 68 0.12 2.01 6.65
CA VAL A 68 1.47 1.66 7.13
C VAL A 68 1.52 0.23 7.66
N LEU A 69 0.53 -0.17 8.48
CA LEU A 69 0.44 -1.54 8.98
C LEU A 69 0.20 -2.56 7.86
N ALA A 70 -0.61 -2.18 6.85
CA ALA A 70 -0.85 -2.98 5.66
C ALA A 70 0.44 -3.19 4.85
N GLU A 71 1.28 -2.17 4.69
CA GLU A 71 2.58 -2.31 4.00
C GLU A 71 3.50 -3.29 4.71
N ILE A 72 3.67 -3.14 6.03
CA ILE A 72 4.47 -4.06 6.85
C ILE A 72 3.92 -5.49 6.70
N PHE A 73 2.60 -5.65 6.79
CA PHE A 73 1.95 -6.94 6.61
C PHE A 73 2.23 -7.54 5.23
N LEU A 74 2.14 -6.77 4.15
CA LEU A 74 2.42 -7.23 2.78
C LEU A 74 3.90 -7.60 2.60
N LEU A 75 4.82 -6.78 3.14
CA LEU A 75 6.26 -7.02 3.06
C LEU A 75 6.68 -8.33 3.71
N ILE A 76 6.02 -8.72 4.80
CA ILE A 76 6.27 -9.99 5.50
C ILE A 76 5.51 -11.14 4.83
N SER A 77 4.23 -10.95 4.53
CA SER A 77 3.34 -12.04 4.12
C SER A 77 3.59 -12.51 2.70
N ILE A 78 3.90 -11.60 1.76
CA ILE A 78 4.11 -11.95 0.35
C ILE A 78 5.28 -12.94 0.16
N PRO A 79 6.49 -12.72 0.71
CA PRO A 79 7.57 -13.69 0.63
C PRO A 79 7.17 -15.07 1.16
N ILE A 80 6.41 -15.12 2.26
CA ILE A 80 5.95 -16.36 2.89
C ILE A 80 4.99 -17.13 1.96
N ILE A 81 4.04 -16.46 1.31
CA ILE A 81 3.04 -17.13 0.46
C ILE A 81 3.55 -17.41 -0.96
N LYS A 82 4.54 -16.66 -1.46
CA LYS A 82 5.09 -16.79 -2.82
C LYS A 82 5.61 -18.20 -3.11
N HIS A 83 6.18 -18.86 -2.11
CA HIS A 83 6.73 -20.22 -2.25
C HIS A 83 5.70 -21.33 -2.00
N ARG A 84 4.47 -21.01 -1.59
CA ARG A 84 3.43 -22.01 -1.31
C ARG A 84 2.74 -22.47 -2.59
N ARG A 85 2.52 -23.79 -2.70
CA ARG A 85 1.82 -24.40 -3.85
C ARG A 85 0.31 -24.20 -3.82
N GLU A 86 -0.25 -24.10 -2.62
CA GLU A 86 -1.70 -24.01 -2.40
C GLU A 86 -2.10 -22.66 -1.84
N SER A 87 -3.35 -22.28 -2.12
CA SER A 87 -3.92 -21.05 -1.62
C SER A 87 -4.28 -21.18 -0.16
N SER A 88 -3.93 -20.18 0.63
CA SER A 88 -4.11 -20.19 2.09
C SER A 88 -4.96 -19.01 2.54
N THR A 89 -5.49 -19.07 3.76
CA THR A 89 -6.20 -17.94 4.38
C THR A 89 -5.34 -16.67 4.37
N LEU A 90 -4.03 -16.81 4.56
CA LEU A 90 -3.08 -15.69 4.47
C LEU A 90 -3.06 -15.03 3.09
N GLU A 91 -3.17 -15.81 2.01
CA GLU A 91 -3.23 -15.25 0.65
C GLU A 91 -4.53 -14.48 0.41
N LYS A 92 -5.65 -14.92 1.00
CA LYS A 92 -6.91 -14.15 0.96
C LYS A 92 -6.79 -12.81 1.68
N TRP A 93 -6.11 -12.79 2.84
CA TRP A 93 -5.83 -11.54 3.55
C TRP A 93 -4.91 -10.62 2.74
N VAL A 94 -3.86 -11.15 2.11
CA VAL A 94 -3.01 -10.37 1.20
C VAL A 94 -3.82 -9.73 0.08
N VAL A 95 -4.72 -10.47 -0.56
CA VAL A 95 -5.61 -9.91 -1.60
C VAL A 95 -6.51 -8.82 -1.03
N GLY A 96 -7.11 -9.04 0.15
CA GLY A 96 -7.95 -8.04 0.82
C GLY A 96 -7.21 -6.75 1.13
N VAL A 97 -5.97 -6.87 1.64
CA VAL A 97 -5.11 -5.72 1.94
C VAL A 97 -4.71 -4.99 0.64
N VAL A 98 -4.37 -5.71 -0.43
CA VAL A 98 -4.07 -5.09 -1.73
C VAL A 98 -5.28 -4.31 -2.25
N ILE A 99 -6.50 -4.85 -2.14
CA ILE A 99 -7.72 -4.14 -2.54
C ILE A 99 -7.92 -2.88 -1.68
N PHE A 100 -7.74 -2.98 -0.37
CA PHE A 100 -7.79 -1.82 0.52
C PHE A 100 -6.82 -0.72 0.07
N MET A 101 -5.55 -1.06 -0.21
CA MET A 101 -4.54 -0.09 -0.67
C MET A 101 -4.89 0.52 -2.03
N LEU A 102 -5.42 -0.28 -2.95
CA LEU A 102 -5.87 0.19 -4.27
C LEU A 102 -7.07 1.14 -4.20
N ILE A 103 -7.85 1.11 -3.12
CA ILE A 103 -8.95 2.06 -2.88
C ILE A 103 -8.44 3.28 -2.12
N TYR A 104 -7.64 3.07 -1.07
CA TYR A 104 -7.15 4.12 -0.20
C TYR A 104 -6.23 5.11 -0.93
N PHE A 105 -5.22 4.63 -1.66
CA PHE A 105 -4.24 5.50 -2.30
C PHE A 105 -4.85 6.48 -3.33
N PRO A 106 -5.76 6.06 -4.24
CA PRO A 106 -6.42 7.01 -5.11
C PRO A 106 -7.24 8.07 -4.37
N ILE A 107 -7.89 7.72 -3.24
CA ILE A 107 -8.65 8.69 -2.46
C ILE A 107 -7.74 9.78 -1.91
N VAL A 108 -6.60 9.42 -1.30
CA VAL A 108 -5.67 10.42 -0.74
C VAL A 108 -4.98 11.23 -1.82
N ILE A 109 -4.70 10.64 -2.99
CA ILE A 109 -4.20 11.38 -4.17
C ILE A 109 -5.21 12.43 -4.63
N LEU A 110 -6.50 12.10 -4.70
CA LEU A 110 -7.57 13.04 -5.10
C LEU A 110 -7.85 14.14 -4.07
N LEU A 111 -7.38 13.96 -2.84
CA LEU A 111 -7.50 14.94 -1.76
C LEU A 111 -6.26 15.83 -1.65
N ASP A 112 -5.23 15.57 -2.44
CA ASP A 112 -4.06 16.45 -2.52
C ASP A 112 -4.37 17.64 -3.43
N PRO A 113 -4.26 18.89 -2.95
CA PRO A 113 -4.64 20.08 -3.71
C PRO A 113 -3.71 20.37 -4.92
N ARG A 114 -2.61 19.63 -5.08
CA ARG A 114 -1.71 19.76 -6.23
C ARG A 114 -2.16 18.94 -7.44
N PHE A 115 -3.09 18.00 -7.26
CA PHE A 115 -3.65 17.14 -8.31
C PHE A 115 -5.13 17.43 -8.54
#